data_AF-A0A820BQH5-F1
#
_entry.id   AF-A0A820BQH5-F1
#
_cell.length_a   1.000
_cell.length_b   1.000
_cell.length_c   1.000
_cell.angle_alpha   90.00
_cell.angle_beta   90.00
_cell.angle_gamma   90.00
#
_symmetry.space_group_name_H-M   'P 1'
#
loop_
_entity.id
_entity.type
_entity.pdbx_description
1 polymer ?
#
loop_
_entity_poly.entity_id
_entity_poly.type
_entity_poly.pdbx_seq_one_letter_code
_entity_poly.pdbx_strand_id
1 'polypeptide(L)'
;MSEVTTKDKPTNFSTDLEIVKSESKLHQSRSIIREFSLNTSMHGIAGISRSQSIHNRIFWSIAILIFTGMMFYFSIQAIRAYFKYPTEISVEFIEEWPQAFPAVTICNYSPLRYDQFIMPYLNY
;
A
#
# COMPACT_ATOMS: atom_id res chain seq x y z
N MET A 1 -25.46 53.24 43.41
CA MET A 1 -25.83 53.25 41.98
C MET A 1 -24.63 52.69 41.24
N SER A 2 -24.48 51.42 40.87
CA SER A 2 -25.35 50.24 40.72
C SER A 2 -24.34 49.08 40.50
N GLU A 3 -24.17 48.17 41.46
CA GLU A 3 -24.70 46.80 41.44
C GLU A 3 -24.35 46.00 40.15
N VAL A 4 -23.25 45.23 40.20
CA VAL A 4 -22.96 44.13 39.27
C VAL A 4 -23.26 42.83 40.00
N THR A 5 -24.41 42.24 39.67
CA THR A 5 -24.89 40.99 40.24
C THR A 5 -24.11 39.83 39.62
N THR A 6 -23.30 39.15 40.44
CA THR A 6 -22.86 37.78 40.14
C THR A 6 -24.09 36.89 40.17
N LYS A 7 -24.54 36.45 38.99
CA LYS A 7 -25.57 35.41 38.89
C LYS A 7 -24.94 34.06 39.23
N ASP A 8 -24.82 33.79 40.53
CA ASP A 8 -24.57 32.44 41.03
C ASP A 8 -25.86 31.62 40.87
N LYS A 9 -25.87 30.79 39.83
CA LYS A 9 -26.90 29.78 39.60
C LYS A 9 -26.68 28.67 40.64
N PRO A 10 -27.69 28.23 41.41
CA PRO A 10 -27.49 27.12 42.34
C PRO A 10 -27.42 25.83 41.51
N THR A 11 -26.21 25.40 41.18
CA THR A 11 -25.96 24.06 40.67
C THR A 11 -25.69 23.14 41.85
N ASN A 12 -26.31 21.97 41.80
CA ASN A 12 -26.28 20.98 42.87
C ASN A 12 -24.84 20.46 42.98
N PHE A 13 -24.28 20.40 44.19
CA PHE A 13 -22.90 19.93 44.46
C PHE A 13 -22.56 18.58 43.80
N SER A 14 -23.56 17.69 43.66
CA SER A 14 -23.43 16.41 42.96
C SER A 14 -23.14 16.56 41.46
N THR A 15 -23.72 17.58 40.82
CA THR A 15 -23.52 17.90 39.40
C THR A 15 -22.13 18.51 39.18
N ASP A 16 -21.65 19.34 40.10
CA ASP A 16 -20.31 19.92 40.01
C ASP A 16 -19.21 18.86 40.22
N LEU A 17 -19.43 17.87 41.10
CA LEU A 17 -18.50 16.76 41.29
C LEU A 17 -18.42 15.84 40.05
N GLU A 18 -19.54 15.62 39.36
CA GLU A 18 -19.58 14.87 38.11
C GLU A 18 -18.90 15.62 36.96
N ILE A 19 -19.10 16.93 36.85
CA ILE A 19 -18.44 17.78 35.85
C ILE A 19 -16.92 17.83 36.11
N VAL A 20 -16.48 18.03 37.35
CA VAL A 20 -15.04 18.00 37.71
C VAL A 20 -14.42 16.62 37.43
N LYS A 21 -15.18 15.54 37.68
CA LYS A 21 -14.75 14.18 37.36
C LYS A 21 -14.69 13.91 35.85
N SER A 22 -15.59 14.48 35.04
CA SER A 22 -15.51 14.37 33.58
C SER A 22 -14.37 15.20 32.99
N GLU A 23 -14.17 16.41 33.50
CA GLU A 23 -13.09 17.32 33.08
C GLU A 23 -11.71 16.73 33.40
N SER A 24 -11.53 16.15 34.61
CA SER A 24 -10.29 15.47 35.00
C SER A 24 -9.99 14.23 34.15
N LYS A 25 -11.00 13.42 33.84
CA LYS A 25 -10.85 12.28 32.92
C LYS A 25 -10.48 12.73 31.51
N LEU A 26 -11.15 13.77 30.99
CA LEU A 26 -10.85 14.32 29.67
C LEU A 26 -9.43 14.89 29.59
N HIS A 27 -9.00 15.60 30.64
CA HIS A 27 -7.65 16.13 30.77
C HIS A 27 -6.60 15.01 30.79
N GLN A 28 -6.85 13.95 31.55
CA GLN A 28 -5.97 12.78 31.63
C GLN A 28 -5.88 12.03 30.30
N SER A 29 -7.00 11.86 29.58
CA SER A 29 -6.96 11.25 28.24
C SER A 29 -6.19 12.12 27.24
N ARG A 30 -6.34 13.44 27.29
CA ARG A 30 -5.60 14.37 26.41
C ARG A 30 -4.10 14.35 26.67
N SER A 31 -3.66 14.24 27.92
CA SER A 31 -2.23 14.16 28.24
C SER A 31 -1.61 12.86 27.72
N ILE A 32 -2.30 11.72 27.90
CA ILE A 32 -1.84 10.41 27.41
C ILE A 32 -1.75 10.40 25.88
N ILE A 33 -2.78 10.91 25.18
CA ILE A 33 -2.79 10.98 23.72
C ILE A 33 -1.65 11.88 23.22
N ARG A 34 -1.40 13.01 23.91
CA ARG A 34 -0.32 13.92 23.54
C ARG A 34 1.06 13.28 23.70
N GLU A 35 1.29 12.58 24.82
CA GLU A 35 2.55 11.88 25.10
C GLU A 35 2.80 10.75 24.09
N PHE A 36 1.78 9.93 23.83
CA PHE A 36 1.84 8.91 22.78
C PHE A 36 2.12 9.51 21.40
N SER A 37 1.45 10.61 21.07
CA SER A 37 1.62 11.30 19.79
C SER A 37 3.00 11.93 19.61
N LEU A 38 3.74 12.22 20.69
CA LEU A 38 5.11 12.72 20.63
C LEU A 38 6.15 11.59 20.54
N ASN A 39 5.84 10.43 21.11
CA ASN A 39 6.74 9.27 21.14
C ASN A 39 6.50 8.27 20.00
N THR A 40 5.43 8.44 19.20
CA THR A 40 5.17 7.56 18.06
C THR A 40 6.16 7.79 16.92
N SER A 41 6.55 6.71 16.24
CA SER A 41 7.39 6.76 15.04
C SER A 41 6.64 7.30 13.81
N MET A 42 5.32 7.48 13.89
CA MET A 42 4.53 8.02 12.80
C MET A 42 4.78 9.54 12.66
N HIS A 43 5.67 9.90 11.72
CA HIS A 43 6.17 11.26 11.51
C HIS A 43 5.09 12.36 11.42
N GLY A 44 3.92 12.04 10.89
CA GLY A 44 2.81 13.01 10.78
C GLY A 44 2.13 13.34 12.12
N ILE A 45 1.99 12.37 13.03
CA ILE A 45 1.28 12.57 14.30
C ILE A 45 2.06 13.51 15.23
N ALA A 46 3.38 13.40 15.25
CA ALA A 46 4.24 14.30 16.01
C ALA A 46 4.10 15.77 15.55
N GLY A 47 3.90 15.99 14.24
CA GLY A 47 3.63 17.31 13.67
C GLY A 47 2.31 17.93 14.14
N ILE A 48 1.26 17.12 14.32
CA ILE A 48 -0.03 17.55 14.88
C ILE A 48 0.11 17.88 16.37
N SER A 49 0.79 17.02 17.13
CA SER A 49 0.96 17.18 18.59
C SER A 49 1.84 18.39 18.97
N ARG A 50 2.88 18.68 18.17
CA ARG A 50 3.79 19.82 18.38
C ARG A 50 3.22 21.16 17.89
N SER A 51 2.23 21.16 16.99
CA SER A 51 1.67 22.38 16.43
C SER A 51 0.80 23.15 17.45
N GLN A 52 1.18 24.40 17.73
CA GLN A 52 0.45 25.35 18.59
C GLN A 52 -0.69 26.07 17.82
N SER A 53 -0.53 26.29 16.52
CA SER A 53 -1.51 26.95 15.64
C SER A 53 -2.52 25.96 15.04
N ILE A 54 -3.78 26.37 14.97
CA ILE A 54 -4.86 25.57 14.39
C ILE A 54 -4.66 25.32 12.89
N HIS A 55 -4.10 26.29 12.16
CA HIS A 55 -3.81 26.17 10.73
C HIS A 55 -2.79 25.05 10.46
N ASN A 56 -1.75 24.97 11.30
CA ASN A 56 -0.73 23.94 11.16
C ASN A 56 -1.28 22.56 11.50
N ARG A 57 -2.19 22.45 12.49
CA ARG A 57 -2.87 21.18 12.80
C ARG A 57 -3.73 20.69 11.65
N ILE A 58 -4.47 21.59 11.00
CA ILE A 58 -5.28 21.26 9.83
C ILE A 58 -4.38 20.80 8.68
N PHE A 59 -3.30 21.53 8.40
CA PHE A 59 -2.33 21.14 7.37
C PHE A 59 -1.75 19.75 7.61
N TRP A 60 -1.25 19.47 8.82
CA TRP A 60 -0.70 18.15 9.15
C TRP A 60 -1.75 17.03 9.11
N SER A 61 -3.00 17.33 9.50
CA SER A 61 -4.09 16.35 9.41
C SER A 61 -4.43 16.00 7.97
N ILE A 62 -4.52 16.99 7.09
CA ILE A 62 -4.76 16.80 5.65
C ILE A 62 -3.59 16.03 5.02
N ALA A 63 -2.35 16.42 5.35
CA ALA A 63 -1.16 15.74 4.86
C ALA A 63 -1.18 14.24 5.22
N ILE A 64 -1.45 13.90 6.48
CA ILE A 64 -1.57 12.50 6.91
C ILE A 64 -2.65 11.77 6.11
N LEU A 65 -3.84 12.36 5.96
CA LEU A 65 -4.93 11.74 5.21
C LEU A 65 -4.52 11.43 3.77
N ILE A 66 -3.88 12.38 3.10
CA ILE A 66 -3.40 12.22 1.72
C ILE A 66 -2.32 11.14 1.65
N PHE A 67 -1.29 11.19 2.49
CA PHE A 67 -0.20 10.20 2.47
C PHE A 67 -0.69 8.79 2.81
N THR A 68 -1.60 8.66 3.77
CA THR A 68 -2.23 7.38 4.09
C THR A 68 -3.07 6.86 2.92
N GLY A 69 -3.84 7.72 2.26
CA GLY A 69 -4.60 7.36 1.05
C GLY A 69 -3.69 6.89 -0.09
N MET A 70 -2.61 7.62 -0.37
CA MET A 70 -1.62 7.23 -1.37
C MET A 70 -0.95 5.90 -1.03
N MET A 71 -0.56 5.70 0.24
CA MET A 71 0.03 4.46 0.71
C MET A 71 -0.89 3.27 0.43
N PHE A 72 -2.18 3.35 0.81
CA PHE A 72 -3.14 2.28 0.53
C PHE A 72 -3.32 2.04 -0.97
N TYR A 73 -3.41 3.10 -1.78
CA TYR A 73 -3.50 2.97 -3.22
C TYR A 73 -2.30 2.20 -3.80
N PHE A 74 -1.06 2.60 -3.46
CA PHE A 74 0.13 1.92 -3.93
C PHE A 74 0.24 0.48 -3.40
N SER A 75 -0.11 0.23 -2.14
CA SER A 75 -0.15 -1.13 -1.59
C SER A 75 -1.13 -2.03 -2.34
N ILE A 76 -2.34 -1.56 -2.64
CA ILE A 76 -3.33 -2.34 -3.40
C ILE A 76 -2.78 -2.63 -4.80
N GLN A 77 -2.18 -1.65 -5.47
CA GLN A 77 -1.62 -1.86 -6.80
C GLN A 77 -0.45 -2.85 -6.79
N ALA A 78 0.42 -2.80 -5.78
CA ALA A 78 1.51 -3.76 -5.60
C ALA A 78 0.98 -5.19 -5.37
N ILE A 79 -0.04 -5.34 -4.51
CA ILE A 79 -0.68 -6.64 -4.25
C ILE A 79 -1.31 -7.19 -5.55
N ARG A 80 -2.02 -6.34 -6.31
CA ARG A 80 -2.60 -6.75 -7.60
C ARG A 80 -1.54 -7.13 -8.63
N ALA A 81 -0.42 -6.40 -8.67
CA ALA A 81 0.70 -6.72 -9.55
C ALA A 81 1.35 -8.05 -9.18
N TYR A 82 1.50 -8.35 -7.89
CA TYR A 82 2.02 -9.63 -7.40
C TYR A 82 1.13 -10.80 -7.86
N PHE A 83 -0.19 -10.71 -7.64
CA PHE A 83 -1.14 -11.76 -8.05
C PHE A 83 -1.39 -11.83 -9.57
N LYS A 84 -0.85 -10.90 -10.36
CA LYS A 84 -0.86 -11.00 -11.83
C LYS A 84 0.16 -12.02 -12.34
N TYR A 85 1.11 -12.44 -11.50
CA TYR A 85 2.20 -13.36 -11.83
C TYR A 85 2.88 -13.03 -13.18
N PRO A 86 3.32 -11.76 -13.41
CA PRO A 86 4.02 -11.42 -14.62
C PRO A 86 5.40 -12.11 -14.64
N THR A 87 5.77 -12.69 -15.78
CA THR A 87 7.10 -13.28 -16.00
C THR A 87 7.90 -12.37 -16.92
N GLU A 88 9.06 -11.91 -16.47
CA GLU A 88 10.02 -11.21 -17.33
C GLU A 88 11.03 -12.21 -17.89
N ILE A 89 11.20 -12.23 -19.21
CA ILE A 89 12.18 -13.07 -19.90
C ILE A 89 13.32 -12.15 -20.36
N SER A 90 14.48 -12.26 -19.71
CA SER A 90 15.71 -11.60 -20.17
C SER A 90 16.42 -12.51 -21.17
N VAL A 91 16.54 -12.07 -22.42
CA VAL A 91 17.32 -12.78 -23.45
C VAL A 91 18.72 -12.18 -23.49
N GLU A 92 19.70 -12.95 -23.06
CA GLU A 92 21.11 -12.61 -23.19
C GLU A 92 21.75 -13.51 -24.24
N PHE A 93 22.58 -12.90 -25.10
CA PHE A 93 23.36 -13.63 -26.10
C PHE A 93 24.74 -13.87 -25.52
N ILE A 94 25.02 -15.11 -25.14
CA ILE A 94 26.33 -15.54 -24.64
C ILE A 94 26.98 -16.39 -25.72
N GLU A 95 28.17 -15.97 -26.16
CA GLU A 95 28.99 -16.70 -27.12
C GLU A 95 29.85 -17.73 -26.37
N GLU A 96 29.30 -18.93 -26.13
CA GLU A 96 30.03 -20.02 -25.49
C GLU A 96 30.67 -20.96 -26.53
N TRP A 97 31.98 -21.16 -26.43
CA TRP A 97 32.73 -22.13 -27.25
C TRP A 97 33.42 -23.18 -26.37
N PRO A 98 33.33 -24.48 -26.70
CA PRO A 98 32.67 -25.08 -27.87
C PRO A 98 31.17 -25.37 -27.66
N GLN A 99 30.33 -25.06 -28.65
CA GLN A 99 28.90 -25.38 -28.66
C GLN A 99 28.64 -26.79 -29.23
N ALA A 100 27.66 -27.51 -28.66
CA ALA A 100 27.24 -28.80 -29.19
C ALA A 100 26.63 -28.66 -30.59
N PHE A 101 27.13 -29.43 -31.56
CA PHE A 101 26.55 -29.46 -32.90
C PHE A 101 25.14 -30.07 -32.87
N PRO A 102 24.11 -29.40 -33.41
CA PRO A 102 22.73 -29.87 -33.32
C PRO A 102 22.49 -31.10 -34.19
N ALA A 103 21.46 -31.89 -33.85
CA ALA A 103 20.98 -32.92 -34.75
C ALA A 103 20.36 -32.28 -35.99
N VAL A 104 20.91 -32.59 -37.17
CA VAL A 104 20.36 -32.14 -38.45
C VAL A 104 19.64 -33.32 -39.10
N THR A 105 18.32 -33.19 -39.27
CA THR A 105 17.52 -34.17 -40.00
C THR A 105 17.21 -33.65 -41.40
N ILE A 106 17.62 -34.41 -42.42
CA ILE A 106 17.37 -34.08 -43.83
C ILE A 106 16.43 -35.15 -44.38
N CYS A 107 15.30 -34.70 -44.93
CA CYS A 107 14.34 -35.56 -45.59
C CYS A 107 14.25 -35.21 -47.08
N ASN A 108 14.02 -36.21 -47.92
CA ASN A 108 13.69 -35.99 -49.32
C ASN A 108 12.31 -35.29 -49.40
N TYR A 109 12.17 -34.32 -50.30
CA TYR A 109 10.88 -33.68 -50.59
C TYR A 109 9.86 -34.70 -51.12
N SER A 110 10.31 -35.65 -51.93
CA SER A 110 9.44 -36.71 -52.43
C SER A 110 9.13 -37.70 -51.30
N PRO A 111 7.86 -37.84 -50.87
CA PRO A 111 7.49 -38.73 -49.77
C PRO A 111 7.53 -40.20 -50.21
N LEU A 112 7.44 -40.46 -51.51
CA LEU A 112 7.35 -41.79 -52.08
C LEU A 112 8.43 -41.99 -53.14
N ARG A 113 8.92 -43.21 -53.19
CA ARG A 113 9.87 -43.69 -54.19
C ARG A 113 9.09 -44.34 -55.33
N TYR A 114 9.22 -43.81 -56.54
CA TYR A 114 8.49 -44.30 -57.72
C TYR A 114 8.76 -45.79 -57.99
N ASP A 115 10.01 -46.21 -57.85
CA ASP A 115 10.47 -47.59 -58.01
C ASP A 115 9.87 -48.56 -57.00
N GLN A 116 9.56 -48.09 -55.79
CA GLN A 116 8.99 -48.94 -54.74
C GLN A 116 7.46 -48.89 -54.70
N PHE A 117 6.87 -47.74 -55.01
CA PHE A 117 5.44 -47.50 -54.84
C PHE A 117 4.64 -47.66 -56.15
N ILE A 118 5.16 -47.19 -57.28
CA ILE A 118 4.40 -47.12 -58.54
C ILE A 118 4.80 -48.23 -59.51
N MET A 119 6.09 -48.53 -59.66
CA MET A 119 6.59 -49.54 -60.61
C MET A 119 5.91 -50.93 -60.51
N PRO A 120 5.60 -51.48 -59.31
CA PRO A 120 4.92 -52.78 -59.21
C PRO A 120 3.53 -52.80 -59.87
N TYR A 121 2.86 -51.64 -60.00
CA TYR A 121 1.53 -51.50 -60.60
C TYR A 121 1.55 -51.16 -62.09
N LEU A 122 2.72 -51.00 -62.70
CA LEU A 122 2.82 -50.68 -64.14
C LEU A 122 3.31 -51.87 -64.97
N ASN A 123 3.65 -52.97 -64.31
CA ASN A 123 4.20 -54.17 -64.93
C ASN A 123 3.24 -55.37 -64.84
N TYR A 124 1.96 -55.11 -64.54
CA TYR A 124 0.82 -56.02 -64.75
C TYR A 124 0.04 -55.59 -65.99
#